data_AF-A0A2D7NHV7-F1
#
_entry.id   AF-A0A2D7NHV7-F1
#
_cell.length_a   1.000
_cell.length_b   1.000
_cell.length_c   1.000
_cell.angle_alpha   90.00
_cell.angle_beta   90.00
_cell.angle_gamma   90.00
#
_symmetry.space_group_name_H-M   'P 1'
#
loop_
_entity.id
_entity.type
_entity.pdbx_description
1 polymer ?
#
loop_
_entity_poly.entity_id
_entity_poly.type
_entity_poly.pdbx_seq_one_letter_code
_entity_poly.pdbx_strand_id
1 'polypeptide(L)'
;MRSRAPLALSPALLAVRILICVAFLPSGIQDLGMMEFTGEKAVQVKRLMNPVPDQPRSNAEAVQTVSLVQAANPDQPSVNSSGEDSVRARALFEKAILIETTGLGSPVLFAWLAVLFQIIGSSLLLPGLFCRVWAFGLCIISAANFILLTLPELSAQPMMFLSPAGDPLTQALGASQLGLFGCTLVILFCGPGAFSLDRLLFGGPRALRRRIDEDEESTEEEEE
;
A
#
# COMPACT_ATOMS: atom_id res chain seq x y z
N MET A 1 -36.94 -16.65 17.82
CA MET A 1 -36.56 -16.18 16.47
C MET A 1 -35.32 -15.29 16.57
N ARG A 2 -34.15 -15.79 16.16
CA ARG A 2 -32.90 -14.99 16.14
C ARG A 2 -32.96 -14.07 14.93
N SER A 3 -33.14 -12.77 15.18
CA SER A 3 -32.94 -11.71 14.20
C SER A 3 -31.51 -11.83 13.65
N ARG A 4 -31.35 -12.44 12.48
CA ARG A 4 -30.13 -12.30 11.69
C ARG A 4 -30.23 -10.92 11.04
N ALA A 5 -29.69 -9.91 11.71
CA ALA A 5 -29.48 -8.62 11.08
C ALA A 5 -28.72 -8.88 9.76
N PRO A 6 -29.21 -8.43 8.60
CA PRO A 6 -28.51 -8.62 7.36
C PRO A 6 -27.14 -7.95 7.50
N LEU A 7 -26.06 -8.70 7.30
CA LEU A 7 -24.66 -8.23 7.37
C LEU A 7 -24.41 -6.92 6.60
N ALA A 8 -25.27 -6.61 5.63
CA ALA A 8 -25.32 -5.36 4.87
C ALA A 8 -25.57 -4.10 5.71
N LEU A 9 -26.09 -4.19 6.94
CA LEU A 9 -26.50 -3.07 7.78
C LEU A 9 -25.60 -2.89 9.02
N SER A 10 -24.36 -3.36 8.96
CA SER A 10 -23.49 -3.41 10.13
C SER A 10 -22.62 -2.15 10.27
N PRO A 11 -22.66 -1.42 11.41
CA PRO A 11 -21.69 -0.37 11.73
C PRO A 11 -20.24 -0.89 11.74
N ALA A 12 -20.05 -2.22 11.82
CA ALA A 12 -18.77 -2.89 11.69
C ALA A 12 -18.06 -2.55 10.36
N LEU A 13 -18.75 -2.58 9.21
CA LEU A 13 -18.11 -2.25 7.92
C LEU A 13 -17.70 -0.78 7.83
N LEU A 14 -18.41 0.11 8.52
CA LEU A 14 -18.02 1.51 8.65
C LEU A 14 -16.78 1.64 9.55
N ALA A 15 -16.73 0.93 10.67
CA ALA A 15 -15.56 0.91 11.55
C ALA A 15 -14.30 0.39 10.84
N VAL A 16 -14.42 -0.67 10.04
CA VAL A 16 -13.30 -1.20 9.23
C VAL A 16 -12.78 -0.16 8.24
N ARG A 17 -13.68 0.60 7.58
CA ARG A 17 -13.30 1.69 6.68
C ARG A 17 -12.56 2.81 7.39
N ILE A 18 -13.06 3.22 8.56
CA ILE A 18 -12.39 4.22 9.39
C ILE A 18 -11.00 3.73 9.79
N LEU A 19 -10.88 2.48 10.25
CA LEU A 19 -9.61 1.90 10.67
C LEU A 19 -8.59 1.89 9.54
N ILE A 20 -8.99 1.45 8.34
CA ILE A 20 -8.12 1.51 7.15
C ILE A 20 -7.75 2.95 6.83
N CYS A 21 -8.68 3.89 6.89
CA CYS A 21 -8.37 5.29 6.61
C CYS A 21 -7.37 5.88 7.60
N VAL A 22 -7.58 5.66 8.90
CA VAL A 22 -6.70 6.14 9.96
C VAL A 22 -5.31 5.50 9.88
N ALA A 23 -5.19 4.26 9.39
CA ALA A 23 -3.89 3.61 9.22
C ALA A 23 -3.17 4.05 7.93
N PHE A 24 -3.86 4.05 6.80
CA PHE A 24 -3.24 4.28 5.49
C PHE A 24 -3.02 5.75 5.18
N LEU A 25 -3.93 6.65 5.59
CA LEU A 25 -3.86 8.06 5.23
C LEU A 25 -2.61 8.76 5.83
N PRO A 26 -2.28 8.61 7.13
CA PRO A 26 -1.07 9.22 7.68
C PRO A 26 0.19 8.63 7.07
N SER A 27 0.23 7.31 6.87
CA SER A 27 1.40 6.65 6.27
C SER A 27 1.65 7.12 4.83
N GLY A 28 0.61 7.31 4.01
CA GLY A 28 0.78 7.86 2.65
C GLY A 28 1.25 9.31 2.64
N ILE A 29 0.81 10.12 3.61
CA ILE A 29 1.28 11.51 3.75
C ILE A 29 2.75 11.55 4.19
N GLN A 30 3.15 10.65 5.11
CA GLN A 30 4.55 10.53 5.53
C GLN A 30 5.48 10.16 4.37
N ASP A 31 5.03 9.30 3.45
CA ASP A 31 5.80 8.93 2.26
C ASP A 31 6.05 10.12 1.31
N LEU A 32 5.21 11.16 1.34
CA LEU A 32 5.43 12.40 0.60
C LEU A 32 6.40 13.36 1.31
N GLY A 33 6.67 13.13 2.59
CA GLY A 33 7.59 13.92 3.41
C GLY A 33 9.04 13.79 2.93
N MET A 34 9.88 14.75 3.35
CA MET A 34 11.31 14.73 3.05
C MET A 34 12.04 13.97 4.16
N MET A 35 12.91 13.04 3.77
CA MET A 35 13.76 12.25 4.64
C MET A 35 15.22 12.39 4.20
N GLU A 36 16.13 12.37 5.17
CA GLU A 36 17.56 12.33 4.91
C GLU A 36 18.03 10.87 4.85
N PHE A 37 18.54 10.48 3.68
CA PHE A 37 19.15 9.19 3.46
C PHE A 37 20.65 9.32 3.66
N THR A 38 21.27 8.41 4.40
CA THR A 38 22.72 8.42 4.66
C THR A 38 23.36 7.13 4.15
N GLY A 39 24.67 7.17 3.90
CA GLY A 39 25.46 6.00 3.53
C GLY A 39 25.03 5.35 2.21
N GLU A 40 24.91 4.02 2.20
CA GLU A 40 24.59 3.25 0.99
C GLU A 40 23.23 3.63 0.38
N LYS A 41 22.23 3.90 1.23
CA LYS A 41 20.90 4.35 0.78
C LYS A 41 20.99 5.68 0.04
N ALA A 42 21.87 6.59 0.45
CA ALA A 42 22.05 7.89 -0.22
C ALA A 42 22.55 7.74 -1.67
N VAL A 43 23.44 6.78 -1.90
CA VAL A 43 23.96 6.46 -3.24
C VAL A 43 22.86 5.84 -4.11
N GLN A 44 22.07 4.92 -3.56
CA GLN A 44 20.95 4.30 -4.27
C GLN A 44 19.86 5.34 -4.62
N VAL A 45 19.49 6.22 -3.68
CA VAL A 45 18.55 7.32 -3.95
C VAL A 45 19.07 8.26 -5.04
N LYS A 46 20.36 8.64 -5.00
CA LYS A 46 20.99 9.44 -6.06
C LYS A 46 20.85 8.78 -7.45
N ARG A 47 21.01 7.46 -7.54
CA ARG A 47 20.81 6.69 -8.80
C ARG A 47 19.34 6.66 -9.23
N LEU A 48 18.42 6.45 -8.30
CA LEU A 48 16.98 6.40 -8.60
C LEU A 48 16.42 7.77 -9.00
N MET A 49 17.00 8.86 -8.49
CA MET A 49 16.63 10.23 -8.88
C MET A 49 17.15 10.61 -10.27
N ASN A 50 18.26 10.04 -10.71
CA ASN A 50 18.84 10.30 -12.02
C ASN A 50 19.15 8.98 -12.74
N PRO A 51 18.14 8.32 -13.35
CA PRO A 51 18.32 7.05 -14.02
C PRO A 51 19.23 7.23 -15.23
N VAL A 52 20.50 6.83 -15.11
CA VAL A 52 21.45 6.82 -16.23
C VAL A 52 21.02 5.72 -17.21
N PRO A 53 20.87 6.01 -18.53
CA PRO A 53 20.24 5.08 -19.48
C PRO A 53 20.83 3.67 -19.64
N ASP A 54 22.03 3.32 -19.15
CA ASP A 54 22.70 2.07 -19.55
C ASP A 54 23.48 1.31 -18.45
N GLN A 55 23.12 1.43 -17.16
CA GLN A 55 23.78 0.58 -16.13
C GLN A 55 23.11 -0.80 -15.97
N PRO A 56 23.87 -1.92 -16.08
CA PRO A 56 23.33 -3.26 -15.89
C PRO A 56 22.84 -3.44 -14.45
N ARG A 57 21.57 -3.83 -14.34
CA ARG A 57 20.86 -4.21 -13.10
C ARG A 57 21.38 -5.55 -12.60
N SER A 58 22.49 -5.57 -11.87
CA SER A 58 22.95 -6.76 -11.16
C SER A 58 23.71 -6.35 -9.90
N ASN A 59 23.09 -6.60 -8.75
CA ASN A 59 23.65 -6.32 -7.43
C ASN A 59 24.79 -7.28 -7.03
N ALA A 60 25.36 -8.04 -7.97
CA ALA A 60 26.45 -8.98 -7.72
C ALA A 60 27.83 -8.50 -8.21
N GLU A 61 27.91 -7.52 -9.12
CA GLU A 61 29.19 -7.10 -9.73
C GLU A 61 29.66 -5.69 -9.35
N ALA A 62 28.86 -4.93 -8.58
CA ALA A 62 29.22 -3.59 -8.13
C ALA A 62 30.35 -3.56 -7.08
N VAL A 63 30.68 -4.69 -6.45
CA VAL A 63 31.77 -4.79 -5.47
C VAL A 63 33.12 -5.07 -6.14
N GLN A 64 33.16 -5.61 -7.36
CA GLN A 64 34.42 -5.99 -8.03
C GLN A 64 34.89 -5.01 -9.12
N THR A 65 33.99 -4.24 -9.72
CA THR A 65 34.36 -3.28 -10.78
C THR A 65 34.92 -1.96 -10.25
N VAL A 66 34.57 -1.56 -9.01
CA VAL A 66 35.12 -0.34 -8.39
C VAL A 66 36.60 -0.52 -7.98
N SER A 67 37.03 -1.73 -7.62
CA SER A 67 38.43 -1.99 -7.29
C SER A 67 39.35 -2.12 -8.52
N LEU A 68 38.81 -2.41 -9.70
CA LEU A 68 39.59 -2.63 -10.93
C LEU A 68 39.69 -1.38 -11.82
N VAL A 69 38.69 -0.49 -11.79
CA VAL A 69 38.70 0.77 -12.58
C VAL A 69 39.44 1.91 -11.85
N GLN A 70 39.49 1.91 -10.51
CA GLN A 70 40.20 2.93 -9.73
C GLN A 70 41.73 2.85 -9.84
N ALA A 71 42.28 1.75 -10.36
CA ALA A 71 43.73 1.55 -10.49
C ALA A 71 44.33 2.06 -11.82
N ALA A 72 43.50 2.54 -12.77
CA ALA A 72 43.94 2.79 -14.15
C ALA A 72 43.96 4.25 -14.61
N ASN A 73 43.63 5.24 -13.75
CA ASN A 73 43.64 6.65 -14.16
C ASN A 73 44.05 7.60 -13.00
N PRO A 74 45.31 8.08 -12.94
CA PRO A 74 45.81 8.87 -11.83
C PRO A 74 45.43 10.37 -11.86
N ASP A 75 44.74 10.87 -12.90
CA ASP A 75 44.55 12.32 -13.13
C ASP A 75 43.10 12.82 -13.06
N GLN A 76 42.20 12.14 -12.33
CA GLN A 76 40.91 12.75 -12.00
C GLN A 76 40.98 13.54 -10.69
N PRO A 77 40.47 14.78 -10.64
CA PRO A 77 40.44 15.56 -9.42
C PRO A 77 39.64 14.78 -8.39
N SER A 78 40.27 14.52 -7.25
CA SER A 78 39.66 13.99 -6.05
C SER A 78 38.35 14.73 -5.76
N VAL A 79 37.22 14.11 -6.09
CA VAL A 79 35.92 14.55 -5.58
C VAL A 79 36.02 14.32 -4.09
N ASN A 80 36.20 15.43 -3.38
CA ASN A 80 36.43 15.52 -1.95
C ASN A 80 35.58 14.51 -1.17
N SER A 81 36.22 13.45 -0.71
CA SER A 81 35.73 12.55 0.32
C SER A 81 35.86 13.23 1.68
N SER A 82 35.08 14.29 1.91
CA SER A 82 35.10 15.03 3.17
C SER A 82 33.69 15.40 3.64
N GLY A 83 33.12 14.51 4.47
CA GLY A 83 31.96 14.77 5.34
C GLY A 83 30.60 14.68 4.66
N GLU A 84 29.68 13.92 5.27
CA GLU A 84 28.23 14.07 5.06
C GLU A 84 27.66 13.70 3.67
N ASP A 85 27.80 12.43 3.25
CA ASP A 85 26.96 11.89 2.15
C ASP A 85 25.53 11.62 2.62
N SER A 86 24.84 12.68 3.05
CA SER A 86 23.40 12.67 3.29
C SER A 86 22.68 13.24 2.07
N VAL A 87 21.61 12.58 1.64
CA VAL A 87 20.80 13.00 0.49
C VAL A 87 19.37 13.18 0.98
N ARG A 88 18.88 14.40 0.85
CA ARG A 88 17.50 14.72 1.19
C ARG A 88 16.59 14.40 0.01
N ALA A 89 15.76 13.39 0.16
CA ALA A 89 14.78 13.00 -0.86
C ALA A 89 13.44 12.66 -0.20
N ARG A 90 12.41 12.40 -1.00
CA ARG A 90 11.10 12.01 -0.47
C ARG A 90 11.18 10.62 0.16
N ALA A 91 10.44 10.40 1.26
CA ALA A 91 10.37 9.11 1.94
C ALA A 91 9.88 7.98 1.01
N LEU A 92 9.12 8.29 -0.04
CA LEU A 92 8.75 7.33 -1.10
C LEU A 92 9.95 6.60 -1.74
N PHE A 93 11.15 7.19 -1.73
CA PHE A 93 12.35 6.53 -2.23
C PHE A 93 12.79 5.34 -1.36
N GLU A 94 12.38 5.28 -0.09
CA GLU A 94 12.57 4.08 0.73
C GLU A 94 11.79 2.90 0.16
N LYS A 95 10.53 3.12 -0.24
CA LYS A 95 9.74 2.10 -0.94
C LYS A 95 10.32 1.76 -2.30
N ALA A 96 10.84 2.76 -3.03
CA ALA A 96 11.47 2.51 -4.33
C ALA A 96 12.69 1.58 -4.20
N ILE A 97 13.53 1.78 -3.17
CA ILE A 97 14.66 0.88 -2.89
C ILE A 97 14.17 -0.54 -2.57
N LEU A 98 13.13 -0.67 -1.75
CA LEU A 98 12.55 -1.98 -1.44
C LEU A 98 12.02 -2.68 -2.71
N ILE A 99 11.36 -1.94 -3.61
CA ILE A 99 10.84 -2.47 -4.88
C ILE A 99 11.98 -2.83 -5.83
N GLU A 100 13.09 -2.09 -5.83
CA GLU A 100 14.25 -2.38 -6.67
C GLU A 100 14.82 -3.79 -6.38
N THR A 101 14.78 -4.24 -5.12
CA THR A 101 15.20 -5.61 -4.76
C THR A 101 14.38 -6.72 -5.44
N THR A 102 13.16 -6.41 -5.88
CA THR A 102 12.27 -7.37 -6.57
C THR A 102 12.52 -7.45 -8.08
N GLY A 103 13.41 -6.62 -8.64
CA GLY A 103 13.75 -6.63 -10.07
C GLY A 103 12.69 -6.01 -10.98
N LEU A 104 11.68 -5.32 -10.42
CA LEU A 104 10.63 -4.66 -11.19
C LEU A 104 11.19 -3.45 -11.96
N GLY A 105 10.78 -3.31 -13.23
CA GLY A 105 11.46 -2.45 -14.19
C GLY A 105 11.47 -0.95 -13.90
N SER A 106 10.56 -0.43 -13.06
CA SER A 106 10.56 0.99 -12.64
C SER A 106 10.10 1.15 -11.18
N PRO A 107 11.02 1.05 -10.21
CA PRO A 107 10.67 1.09 -8.78
C PRO A 107 10.06 2.43 -8.35
N VAL A 108 10.49 3.54 -8.95
CA VAL A 108 9.99 4.88 -8.62
C VAL A 108 8.52 5.06 -9.04
N LEU A 109 8.13 4.53 -10.21
CA LEU A 109 6.72 4.60 -10.65
C LEU A 109 5.81 3.80 -9.72
N PHE A 110 6.23 2.59 -9.31
CA PHE A 110 5.46 1.78 -8.38
C PHE A 110 5.37 2.43 -7.00
N ALA A 111 6.44 3.07 -6.51
CA ALA A 111 6.40 3.83 -5.26
C ALA A 111 5.38 4.98 -5.32
N TRP A 112 5.34 5.74 -6.43
CA TRP A 112 4.33 6.78 -6.64
C TRP A 112 2.91 6.24 -6.69
N LEU A 113 2.69 5.15 -7.43
CA LEU A 113 1.37 4.50 -7.49
C LEU A 113 0.93 4.02 -6.11
N ALA A 114 1.83 3.41 -5.34
CA ALA A 114 1.53 2.96 -3.98
C ALA A 114 1.06 4.13 -3.10
N VAL A 115 1.79 5.25 -3.11
CA VAL A 115 1.42 6.45 -2.33
C VAL A 115 0.09 7.04 -2.80
N LEU A 116 -0.16 7.12 -4.11
CA LEU A 116 -1.42 7.63 -4.65
C LEU A 116 -2.61 6.76 -4.22
N PHE A 117 -2.50 5.44 -4.37
CA PHE A 117 -3.54 4.51 -3.92
C PHE A 117 -3.73 4.56 -2.40
N GLN A 118 -2.67 4.79 -1.65
CA GLN A 118 -2.72 4.90 -0.21
C GLN A 118 -3.46 6.16 0.25
N ILE A 119 -3.22 7.31 -0.38
CA ILE A 119 -3.90 8.58 -0.02
C ILE A 119 -5.31 8.64 -0.61
N ILE A 120 -5.43 8.47 -1.93
CA ILE A 120 -6.70 8.60 -2.64
C ILE A 120 -7.61 7.44 -2.26
N GLY A 121 -7.10 6.21 -2.28
CA GLY A 121 -7.89 5.03 -1.97
C GLY A 121 -8.41 5.01 -0.54
N SER A 122 -7.60 5.43 0.44
CA SER A 122 -8.06 5.53 1.84
C SER A 122 -9.08 6.65 2.03
N SER A 123 -8.93 7.77 1.33
CA SER A 123 -9.86 8.91 1.40
C SER A 123 -11.21 8.60 0.75
N LEU A 124 -11.22 7.96 -0.43
CA LEU A 124 -12.45 7.59 -1.14
C LEU A 124 -13.17 6.40 -0.49
N LEU A 125 -12.46 5.60 0.31
CA LEU A 125 -13.05 4.52 1.07
C LEU A 125 -14.03 5.01 2.14
N LEU A 126 -13.75 6.15 2.77
CA LEU A 126 -14.62 6.71 3.83
C LEU A 126 -16.06 6.96 3.35
N PRO A 127 -16.30 7.74 2.28
CA PRO A 127 -17.64 7.94 1.74
C PRO A 127 -18.22 6.69 1.07
N GLY A 128 -17.39 5.68 0.80
CA GLY A 128 -17.82 4.42 0.21
C GLY A 128 -17.78 4.38 -1.32
N LEU A 129 -17.12 5.33 -1.97
CA LEU A 129 -17.11 5.48 -3.44
C LEU A 129 -16.15 4.46 -4.08
N PHE A 130 -16.62 3.66 -5.04
CA PHE A 130 -15.82 2.62 -5.72
C PHE A 130 -15.00 1.72 -4.77
N CYS A 131 -15.55 1.38 -3.59
CA CYS A 131 -14.79 0.70 -2.53
C CYS A 131 -14.08 -0.57 -2.99
N ARG A 132 -14.64 -1.34 -3.92
CA ARG A 132 -14.02 -2.59 -4.37
C ARG A 132 -12.72 -2.35 -5.12
N VAL A 133 -12.68 -1.34 -5.99
CA VAL A 133 -11.49 -0.99 -6.78
C VAL A 133 -10.39 -0.47 -5.86
N TRP A 134 -10.75 0.42 -4.93
CA TRP A 134 -9.79 0.97 -3.97
C TRP A 134 -9.31 -0.06 -2.94
N ALA A 135 -10.21 -0.91 -2.43
CA ALA A 135 -9.86 -2.00 -1.52
C ALA A 135 -8.95 -3.02 -2.21
N PHE A 136 -9.16 -3.30 -3.50
CA PHE A 136 -8.27 -4.17 -4.27
C PHE A 136 -6.85 -3.58 -4.37
N GLY A 137 -6.73 -2.29 -4.71
CA GLY A 137 -5.43 -1.60 -4.74
C GLY A 137 -4.73 -1.60 -3.37
N LEU A 138 -5.47 -1.28 -2.29
CA LEU A 138 -4.93 -1.31 -0.93
C LEU A 138 -4.58 -2.72 -0.46
N CYS A 139 -5.31 -3.75 -0.93
CA CYS A 139 -5.00 -5.15 -0.66
C CYS A 139 -3.67 -5.55 -1.30
N ILE A 140 -3.41 -5.14 -2.55
CA ILE A 140 -2.13 -5.37 -3.22
C ILE A 140 -0.99 -4.68 -2.47
N ILE A 141 -1.18 -3.42 -2.06
CA ILE A 141 -0.16 -2.66 -1.31
C ILE A 141 0.11 -3.30 0.05
N SER A 142 -0.94 -3.72 0.76
CA SER A 142 -0.83 -4.41 2.04
C SER A 142 -0.09 -5.73 1.91
N ALA A 143 -0.38 -6.52 0.87
CA ALA A 143 0.32 -7.76 0.58
C ALA A 143 1.79 -7.52 0.24
N ALA A 144 2.09 -6.50 -0.59
CA ALA A 144 3.47 -6.13 -0.92
C ALA A 144 4.26 -5.71 0.33
N ASN A 145 3.67 -4.88 1.20
CA ASN A 145 4.30 -4.50 2.47
C ASN A 145 4.54 -5.73 3.36
N PHE A 146 3.57 -6.64 3.47
CA PHE A 146 3.73 -7.86 4.25
C PHE A 146 4.86 -8.75 3.71
N ILE A 147 4.95 -8.93 2.39
CA ILE A 147 5.99 -9.74 1.74
C ILE A 147 7.38 -9.08 1.91
N LEU A 148 7.48 -7.77 1.80
CA LEU A 148 8.77 -7.06 1.86
C LEU A 148 9.26 -6.82 3.28
N LEU A 149 8.36 -6.58 4.23
CA LEU A 149 8.71 -6.18 5.59
C LEU A 149 8.56 -7.33 6.59
N THR A 150 7.45 -8.05 6.57
CA THR A 150 7.12 -9.05 7.62
C THR A 150 7.58 -10.46 7.26
N LEU A 151 7.54 -10.85 5.98
CA LEU A 151 7.90 -12.21 5.57
C LEU A 151 9.37 -12.57 5.84
N PRO A 152 10.37 -11.69 5.61
CA PRO A 152 11.77 -12.00 5.94
C PRO A 152 11.95 -12.25 7.44
N GLU A 153 11.32 -11.43 8.28
CA GLU A 153 11.34 -11.58 9.75
C GLU A 153 10.67 -12.89 10.20
N LEU A 154 9.53 -13.23 9.58
CA LEU A 154 8.82 -14.48 9.86
C LEU A 154 9.66 -15.71 9.47
N SER A 155 10.44 -15.62 8.39
CA SER A 155 11.34 -16.71 7.99
C SER A 155 12.49 -16.91 8.97
N ALA A 156 12.99 -15.82 9.56
CA ALA A 156 14.04 -15.87 10.58
C ALA A 156 13.49 -16.34 11.94
N GLN A 157 12.25 -16.00 12.26
CA GLN A 157 11.58 -16.33 13.52
C GLN A 157 10.15 -16.81 13.27
N PRO A 158 9.93 -18.11 12.98
CA PRO A 158 8.61 -18.63 12.60
C PRO A 158 7.56 -18.52 13.71
N MET A 159 8.01 -18.40 14.97
CA MET A 159 7.16 -18.19 16.14
C MET A 159 7.08 -16.73 16.57
N MET A 160 7.40 -15.77 15.69
CA MET A 160 7.41 -14.34 16.00
C MET A 160 6.09 -13.87 16.66
N PHE A 161 4.95 -14.34 16.19
CA PHE A 161 3.63 -13.95 16.72
C PHE A 161 3.23 -14.63 18.04
N LEU A 162 3.93 -15.69 18.43
CA LEU A 162 3.58 -16.55 19.57
C LEU A 162 4.65 -16.55 20.66
N SER A 163 5.82 -15.96 20.39
CA SER A 163 6.95 -15.93 21.31
C SER A 163 6.80 -14.77 22.30
N PRO A 164 6.65 -15.05 23.61
CA PRO A 164 6.63 -14.00 24.63
C PRO A 164 8.00 -13.33 24.84
N ALA A 165 9.06 -13.85 24.21
CA ALA A 165 10.43 -13.35 24.32
C ALA A 165 10.89 -12.54 23.09
N GLY A 166 10.03 -12.32 22.10
CA GLY A 166 10.36 -11.50 20.93
C GLY A 166 10.27 -10.00 21.23
N ASP A 167 10.86 -9.19 20.34
CA ASP A 167 10.70 -7.73 20.40
C ASP A 167 9.22 -7.36 20.21
N PRO A 168 8.56 -6.75 21.21
CA PRO A 168 7.14 -6.44 21.14
C PRO A 168 6.80 -5.49 19.98
N LEU A 169 7.76 -4.66 19.54
CA LEU A 169 7.54 -3.69 18.47
C LEU A 169 7.41 -4.39 17.12
N THR A 170 8.31 -5.33 16.80
CA THR A 170 8.26 -6.13 15.58
C THR A 170 7.00 -6.99 15.51
N GLN A 171 6.59 -7.58 16.63
CA GLN A 171 5.34 -8.35 16.72
C GLN A 171 4.12 -7.48 16.45
N ALA A 172 4.05 -6.28 17.05
CA ALA A 172 2.95 -5.35 16.83
C ALA A 172 2.89 -4.87 15.37
N LEU A 173 4.05 -4.59 14.76
CA LEU A 173 4.14 -4.21 13.34
C LEU A 173 3.63 -5.34 12.44
N GLY A 174 4.13 -6.57 12.59
CA GLY A 174 3.67 -7.70 11.79
C GLY A 174 2.17 -7.99 11.97
N ALA A 175 1.68 -7.96 13.22
CA ALA A 175 0.27 -8.21 13.52
C ALA A 175 -0.64 -7.12 12.95
N SER A 176 -0.22 -5.85 13.02
CA SER A 176 -0.98 -4.73 12.46
C SER A 176 -1.04 -4.80 10.93
N GLN A 177 0.04 -5.18 10.25
CA GLN A 177 0.04 -5.38 8.79
C GLN A 177 -0.91 -6.52 8.37
N LEU A 178 -0.88 -7.64 9.08
CA LEU A 178 -1.80 -8.76 8.80
C LEU A 178 -3.25 -8.38 9.09
N GLY A 179 -3.50 -7.63 10.16
CA GLY A 179 -4.80 -7.09 10.50
C GLY A 179 -5.33 -6.13 9.45
N LEU A 180 -4.49 -5.21 8.95
CA LEU A 180 -4.84 -4.28 7.87
C LEU A 180 -5.13 -5.01 6.57
N PHE A 181 -4.31 -6.00 6.21
CA PHE A 181 -4.55 -6.87 5.06
C PHE A 181 -5.91 -7.56 5.18
N GLY A 182 -6.21 -8.18 6.33
CA GLY A 182 -7.51 -8.79 6.61
C GLY A 182 -8.67 -7.79 6.49
N CYS A 183 -8.50 -6.58 7.01
CA CYS A 183 -9.51 -5.51 6.88
C CYS A 183 -9.78 -5.14 5.42
N THR A 184 -8.73 -5.03 4.58
CA THR A 184 -8.90 -4.75 3.15
C THR A 184 -9.64 -5.87 2.42
N LEU A 185 -9.36 -7.14 2.76
CA LEU A 185 -10.08 -8.29 2.22
C LEU A 185 -11.56 -8.31 2.61
N VAL A 186 -11.87 -8.00 3.88
CA VAL A 186 -13.26 -7.90 4.35
C VAL A 186 -14.02 -6.89 3.51
N ILE A 187 -13.45 -5.72 3.22
CA ILE A 187 -14.11 -4.73 2.35
C ILE A 187 -14.22 -5.22 0.91
N LEU A 188 -13.18 -5.86 0.39
CA LEU A 188 -13.17 -6.36 -0.98
C LEU A 188 -14.31 -7.36 -1.22
N PHE A 189 -14.52 -8.30 -0.29
CA PHE A 189 -15.55 -9.34 -0.41
C PHE A 189 -16.93 -8.89 0.07
N CYS A 190 -17.02 -8.21 1.22
CA CYS A 190 -18.30 -7.77 1.78
C CYS A 190 -18.85 -6.50 1.10
N GLY A 191 -18.00 -5.76 0.39
CA GLY A 191 -18.36 -4.53 -0.30
C GLY A 191 -18.48 -3.31 0.63
N PRO A 192 -19.07 -2.21 0.12
CA PRO A 192 -19.00 -0.91 0.79
C PRO A 192 -19.97 -0.72 1.97
N GLY A 193 -20.83 -1.70 2.27
CA GLY A 193 -21.86 -1.62 3.32
C GLY A 193 -23.07 -0.74 2.97
N ALA A 194 -24.04 -0.62 3.90
CA ALA A 194 -25.24 0.19 3.71
C ALA A 194 -24.98 1.72 3.70
N PHE A 195 -23.96 2.18 4.42
CA PHE A 195 -23.57 3.60 4.52
C PHE A 195 -22.55 3.98 3.45
N SER A 196 -22.84 3.68 2.19
CA SER A 196 -21.96 4.01 1.08
C SER A 196 -22.66 4.91 0.08
N LEU A 197 -21.95 5.94 -0.38
CA LEU A 197 -22.39 6.78 -1.49
C LEU A 197 -22.62 5.97 -2.78
N ASP A 198 -21.94 4.84 -2.96
CA ASP A 198 -22.14 3.95 -4.11
C ASP A 198 -23.59 3.44 -4.20
N ARG A 199 -24.21 3.17 -3.04
CA ARG A 199 -25.65 2.80 -2.96
C ARG A 199 -26.58 3.97 -3.15
N LEU A 200 -26.17 5.18 -2.74
CA LEU A 200 -26.95 6.40 -2.90
C LEU A 200 -26.98 6.83 -4.39
N LEU A 201 -25.84 6.68 -5.08
CA LEU A 201 -25.65 7.15 -6.45
C LEU A 201 -26.19 6.16 -7.50
N PHE A 202 -26.07 4.85 -7.27
CA PHE A 202 -26.49 3.81 -8.23
C PHE A 202 -27.80 3.11 -7.87
N GLY A 203 -28.47 3.52 -6.77
CA GLY A 203 -29.69 2.90 -6.31
C GLY A 203 -29.45 1.52 -5.69
N GLY A 204 -29.64 1.39 -4.38
CA GLY A 204 -29.49 0.10 -3.71
C GLY A 204 -30.48 -0.97 -4.24
N PRO A 205 -30.29 -2.26 -3.90
CA PRO A 205 -31.21 -3.34 -4.31
C PRO A 205 -32.68 -3.12 -3.95
N ARG A 206 -32.94 -2.24 -2.96
CA ARG A 206 -34.29 -1.83 -2.56
C ARG A 206 -34.93 -0.84 -3.54
N ALA A 207 -34.15 -0.04 -4.25
CA ALA A 207 -34.64 0.87 -5.28
C ALA A 207 -35.07 0.11 -6.54
N LEU A 208 -34.35 -0.97 -6.89
CA LEU A 208 -34.77 -1.86 -7.99
C LEU A 208 -36.05 -2.62 -7.63
N ARG A 209 -36.14 -3.15 -6.40
CA ARG A 209 -37.34 -3.86 -5.96
C ARG A 209 -38.58 -2.98 -5.91
N ARG A 210 -38.43 -1.73 -5.45
CA ARG A 210 -39.54 -0.76 -5.45
C ARG A 210 -40.05 -0.44 -6.86
N ARG A 211 -39.15 -0.35 -7.85
CA ARG A 211 -39.57 -0.15 -9.25
C ARG A 211 -40.34 -1.35 -9.79
N ILE A 212 -39.93 -2.57 -9.46
CA ILE A 212 -40.65 -3.79 -9.87
C ILE A 212 -42.04 -3.82 -9.22
N ASP A 213 -42.14 -3.49 -7.94
CA ASP A 213 -43.44 -3.43 -7.25
C ASP A 213 -44.35 -2.34 -7.86
N GLU A 214 -43.80 -1.18 -8.27
CA GLU A 214 -44.54 -0.10 -8.96
C GLU A 214 -44.98 -0.52 -10.39
N ASP A 215 -44.16 -1.29 -11.11
CA ASP A 215 -44.49 -1.79 -12.45
C ASP A 215 -45.59 -2.87 -12.39
N GLU A 216 -45.55 -3.78 -11.40
CA GLU A 216 -46.60 -4.81 -11.19
C GLU A 216 -47.96 -4.17 -10.87
N GLU A 217 -48.01 -3.15 -10.00
CA GLU A 217 -49.26 -2.45 -9.65
C GLU A 217 -49.85 -1.70 -10.86
N SER A 218 -49.02 -1.13 -11.73
CA SER A 218 -49.49 -0.47 -12.97
C SER A 218 -50.04 -1.43 -14.02
N THR A 219 -49.64 -2.71 -13.98
CA THR A 219 -50.10 -3.71 -14.95
C THR A 219 -51.47 -4.28 -14.54
N GLU A 220 -51.76 -4.33 -13.24
CA GLU A 220 -53.07 -4.77 -12.73
C GLU A 220 -54.17 -3.72 -12.97
N GLU A 221 -53.84 -2.41 -12.95
CA GLU A 221 -54.82 -1.34 -13.23
C GLU A 221 -55.23 -1.22 -14.72
N GLU A 222 -54.44 -1.75 -15.67
CA GLU A 222 -54.81 -1.76 -17.10
C GLU A 222 -55.71 -2.95 -17.49
N GLU A 223 -55.86 -3.97 -16.63
CA GLU A 223 -56.66 -5.18 -16.91
C GLU A 223 -58.09 -5.16 -16.32
N GLU A 224 -58.46 -4.14 -15.52
CA GLU A 224 -59.85 -3.90 -15.03
C GLU A 224 -60.64 -2.90 -15.90
#